data_AF-X0V344-F1
#
_entry.id   AF-X0V344-F1
#
_cell.length_a   1.000
_cell.length_b   1.000
_cell.length_c   1.000
_cell.angle_alpha   90.00
_cell.angle_beta   90.00
_cell.angle_gamma   90.00
#
_symmetry.space_group_name_H-M   'P 1'
#
loop_
_entity.id
_entity.type
_entity.pdbx_description
1 polymer ?
#
loop_
_entity_poly.entity_id
_entity_poly.type
_entity_poly.pdbx_seq_one_letter_code
_entity_poly.pdbx_strand_id
1 'polypeptide(L)'
;MAFNSSKIVKVMATSAVFAYSLFNLFYNLDAESFYTDEVTYSLSGMEYLQGNFTRNPEHPFLGKYLIGVSLRALGKSDFNARLPCALVGFLTGIVLYFFVKELINFSRSPFVAAGGQGRPQGRPQRGTQRDSQQAATIQCNPSSFYISLIAVALWSTSTLVLWVSRRTILDAFLVFFFTLSLFMFWRFFRTEEA
;
A
#
# COMPACT_ATOMS: atom_id res chain seq x y z
N MET A 1 -9.69 26.96 -21.81
CA MET A 1 -8.83 26.09 -20.96
C MET A 1 -8.50 24.83 -21.75
N ALA A 2 -7.28 24.72 -22.31
CA ALA A 2 -6.85 23.50 -22.99
C ALA A 2 -6.48 22.46 -21.93
N PHE A 3 -7.33 21.45 -21.74
CA PHE A 3 -7.00 20.33 -20.87
C PHE A 3 -5.82 19.54 -21.46
N ASN A 4 -4.78 19.32 -20.65
CA ASN A 4 -3.66 18.48 -21.05
C ASN A 4 -4.09 17.01 -21.04
N SER A 5 -4.42 16.47 -22.21
CA SER A 5 -4.91 15.10 -22.42
C SER A 5 -4.08 14.04 -21.68
N SER A 6 -2.75 14.21 -21.61
CA SER A 6 -1.87 13.26 -20.89
C SER A 6 -2.12 13.20 -19.38
N LYS A 7 -2.48 14.32 -18.75
CA LYS A 7 -2.78 14.36 -17.31
C LYS A 7 -4.13 13.70 -17.04
N ILE A 8 -5.12 13.94 -17.90
CA ILE A 8 -6.43 13.31 -17.79
C ILE A 8 -6.29 11.79 -17.89
N VAL A 9 -5.56 11.28 -18.89
CA VAL A 9 -5.35 9.84 -19.05
C VAL A 9 -4.72 9.21 -17.81
N LYS A 10 -3.72 9.85 -17.20
CA LYS A 10 -3.10 9.34 -15.97
C LYS A 10 -4.08 9.32 -14.80
N VAL A 11 -4.84 10.40 -14.60
CA VAL A 11 -5.85 10.47 -13.53
C VAL A 11 -6.93 9.41 -13.74
N MET A 12 -7.43 9.24 -14.97
CA MET A 12 -8.43 8.21 -15.29
C MET A 12 -7.88 6.81 -15.06
N ALA A 13 -6.65 6.51 -15.52
CA ALA A 13 -6.03 5.21 -15.32
C ALA A 13 -5.82 4.88 -13.83
N THR A 14 -5.32 5.85 -13.05
CA THR A 14 -5.17 5.69 -11.59
C THR A 14 -6.52 5.47 -10.93
N SER A 15 -7.51 6.31 -11.24
CA SER A 15 -8.86 6.20 -10.66
C SER A 15 -9.51 4.87 -11.00
N ALA A 16 -9.37 4.40 -12.25
CA ALA A 16 -9.90 3.11 -12.69
C ALA A 16 -9.27 1.93 -11.94
N VAL A 17 -7.94 1.91 -11.78
CA VAL A 17 -7.24 0.83 -11.06
C VAL A 17 -7.61 0.82 -9.57
N PHE A 18 -7.68 1.99 -8.92
CA PHE A 18 -8.06 2.04 -7.51
C PHE A 18 -9.55 1.73 -7.31
N ALA A 19 -10.44 2.17 -8.20
CA ALA A 19 -11.85 1.79 -8.16
C ALA A 19 -12.03 0.28 -8.38
N TYR A 20 -11.28 -0.30 -9.32
CA TYR A 20 -11.25 -1.75 -9.55
C TYR A 20 -10.73 -2.51 -8.32
N SER A 21 -9.67 -2.01 -7.67
CA SER A 21 -9.15 -2.61 -6.44
C SER A 21 -10.15 -2.51 -5.29
N LEU A 22 -10.85 -1.38 -5.17
CA LEU A 22 -11.89 -1.19 -4.15
C LEU A 22 -13.05 -2.15 -4.39
N PHE A 23 -13.53 -2.24 -5.63
CA PHE A 23 -14.55 -3.21 -6.01
C PHE A 23 -14.11 -4.62 -5.63
N ASN A 24 -12.92 -5.07 -6.07
CA ASN A 24 -12.45 -6.42 -5.76
C ASN A 24 -12.30 -6.68 -4.26
N LEU A 25 -11.75 -5.77 -3.47
CA LEU A 25 -11.52 -6.04 -2.04
C LEU A 25 -12.80 -6.01 -1.21
N PHE A 26 -13.78 -5.19 -1.60
CA PHE A 26 -15.04 -5.02 -0.86
C PHE A 26 -16.21 -5.82 -1.45
N TYR A 27 -16.03 -6.42 -2.63
CA TYR A 27 -17.06 -7.22 -3.26
C TYR A 27 -17.36 -8.47 -2.43
N ASN A 28 -18.65 -8.63 -2.10
CA ASN A 28 -19.20 -9.79 -1.43
C ASN A 28 -18.54 -10.10 -0.07
N LEU A 29 -18.24 -9.06 0.72
CA LEU A 29 -17.74 -9.23 2.09
C LEU A 29 -18.74 -9.92 3.02
N ASP A 30 -20.03 -9.98 2.66
CA ASP A 30 -21.09 -10.64 3.43
C ASP A 30 -21.28 -12.12 3.04
N ALA A 31 -20.44 -12.66 2.14
CA ALA A 31 -20.53 -14.06 1.75
C ALA A 31 -20.34 -14.99 2.95
N GLU A 32 -21.13 -16.06 3.04
CA GLU A 32 -20.96 -17.03 4.12
C GLU A 32 -19.54 -17.63 4.10
N SER A 33 -18.88 -17.62 5.26
CA SER A 33 -17.61 -18.31 5.45
C SER A 33 -17.66 -19.08 6.77
N PHE A 34 -17.27 -20.35 6.71
CA PHE A 34 -17.20 -21.24 7.87
C PHE A 34 -15.76 -21.33 8.39
N TYR A 35 -15.11 -20.17 8.58
CA TYR A 35 -13.73 -20.12 9.06
C TYR A 35 -13.68 -19.84 10.56
N THR A 36 -13.15 -20.79 11.33
CA THR A 36 -13.12 -20.78 12.81
C THR A 36 -12.48 -19.50 13.38
N ASP A 37 -11.47 -18.99 12.69
CA ASP A 37 -10.73 -17.80 13.14
C ASP A 37 -11.56 -16.52 13.04
N GLU A 38 -12.51 -16.45 12.12
CA GLU A 38 -13.35 -15.25 11.97
C GLU A 38 -14.22 -15.03 13.20
N VAL A 39 -14.85 -16.10 13.69
CA VAL A 39 -15.66 -16.07 14.90
C VAL A 39 -14.78 -15.75 16.11
N THR A 40 -13.61 -16.39 16.20
CA THR A 40 -12.68 -16.23 17.31
C THR A 40 -12.16 -14.79 17.41
N TYR A 41 -11.72 -14.18 16.30
CA TYR A 41 -11.21 -12.82 16.30
C TYR A 41 -12.30 -11.77 16.48
N SER A 42 -13.50 -12.00 15.95
CA SER A 42 -14.66 -11.12 16.16
C SER A 42 -15.08 -11.08 17.64
N LEU A 43 -15.17 -12.24 18.29
CA LEU A 43 -15.48 -12.34 19.72
C LEU A 43 -14.38 -11.72 20.57
N SER A 44 -13.12 -12.06 20.29
CA SER A 44 -11.97 -11.51 21.01
C SER A 44 -11.92 -9.98 20.87
N GLY A 45 -12.19 -9.44 19.68
CA GLY A 45 -12.25 -8.00 19.44
C GLY A 45 -13.31 -7.30 20.30
N MET A 46 -14.49 -7.90 20.45
CA MET A 46 -15.55 -7.36 21.30
C MET A 46 -15.22 -7.43 22.80
N GLU A 47 -14.53 -8.48 23.25
CA GLU A 47 -14.06 -8.61 24.64
C GLU A 47 -12.92 -7.62 24.95
N TYR A 48 -12.03 -7.38 23.99
CA TYR A 48 -10.93 -6.42 24.13
C TYR A 48 -11.45 -5.00 24.33
N LEU A 49 -12.57 -4.65 23.69
CA LEU A 49 -13.26 -3.36 23.94
C LEU A 49 -13.79 -3.22 25.37
N GLN A 50 -14.00 -4.33 26.07
CA GLN A 50 -14.44 -4.36 27.47
C GLN A 50 -13.26 -4.42 28.45
N GLY A 51 -12.02 -4.34 27.94
CA GLY A 51 -10.79 -4.45 28.74
C GLY A 51 -10.39 -5.88 29.08
N ASN A 52 -11.06 -6.89 28.53
CA ASN A 52 -10.69 -8.29 28.73
C ASN A 52 -9.80 -8.77 27.58
N PHE A 53 -8.51 -9.01 27.86
CA PHE A 53 -7.52 -9.47 26.89
C PHE A 53 -7.14 -10.95 27.03
N THR A 54 -7.91 -11.75 27.78
CA THR A 54 -7.54 -13.14 28.07
C THR A 54 -7.84 -14.09 26.92
N ARG A 55 -8.72 -13.71 25.98
CA ARG A 55 -9.14 -14.57 24.87
C ARG A 55 -8.15 -14.48 23.72
N ASN A 56 -7.57 -15.63 23.37
CA ASN A 56 -6.58 -15.73 22.29
C ASN A 56 -5.40 -14.75 22.52
N PRO A 57 -4.57 -14.93 23.56
CA PRO A 57 -3.41 -14.06 23.77
C PRO A 57 -2.27 -14.29 22.76
N GLU A 58 -2.30 -15.38 22.00
CA GLU A 58 -1.25 -15.80 21.06
C GLU A 58 -1.08 -14.88 19.84
N HIS A 59 -2.11 -14.13 19.45
CA HIS A 59 -2.04 -13.22 18.29
C HIS A 59 -2.05 -11.73 18.68
N PRO A 60 -1.38 -10.86 17.89
CA PRO A 60 -1.26 -9.42 18.17
C PRO A 60 -2.59 -8.71 18.43
N PHE A 61 -2.57 -7.75 19.36
CA PHE A 61 -3.79 -7.10 19.87
C PHE A 61 -4.51 -6.23 18.83
N LEU A 62 -3.75 -5.51 18.00
CA LEU A 62 -4.26 -4.38 17.23
C LEU A 62 -5.34 -4.78 16.22
N GLY A 63 -5.13 -5.87 15.49
CA GLY A 63 -6.09 -6.31 14.47
C GLY A 63 -7.44 -6.70 15.08
N LYS A 64 -7.42 -7.47 16.18
CA LYS A 64 -8.64 -7.84 16.93
C LYS A 64 -9.34 -6.60 17.47
N TYR A 65 -8.59 -5.65 18.00
CA TYR A 65 -9.15 -4.40 18.51
C TYR A 65 -9.89 -3.62 17.41
N LEU A 66 -9.29 -3.47 16.22
CA LEU A 66 -9.91 -2.78 15.08
C LEU A 66 -11.16 -3.51 14.57
N ILE A 67 -11.15 -4.85 14.55
CA ILE A 67 -12.33 -5.68 14.25
C ILE A 67 -13.44 -5.41 15.27
N GLY A 68 -13.11 -5.42 16.57
CA GLY A 68 -14.05 -5.10 17.65
C GLY A 68 -14.65 -3.70 17.52
N VAL A 69 -13.82 -2.68 17.24
CA VAL A 69 -14.28 -1.30 17.01
C VAL A 69 -15.28 -1.24 15.86
N SER A 70 -14.99 -1.90 14.73
CA SER A 70 -15.88 -1.94 13.58
C SER A 70 -17.23 -2.58 13.93
N LEU A 71 -17.22 -3.72 14.63
CA LEU A 71 -18.43 -4.40 15.08
C LEU A 71 -19.24 -3.58 16.09
N ARG A 72 -18.57 -2.83 16.97
CA ARG A 72 -19.23 -1.95 17.94
C ARG A 72 -19.85 -0.72 17.28
N ALA A 73 -19.16 -0.14 16.30
CA ALA A 73 -19.57 1.10 15.65
C ALA A 73 -20.65 0.88 14.57
N LEU A 74 -20.54 -0.18 13.78
CA LEU A 74 -21.40 -0.43 12.61
C LEU A 74 -22.45 -1.52 12.85
N GLY A 75 -22.36 -2.23 13.98
CA GLY A 75 -23.23 -3.35 14.33
C GLY A 75 -22.59 -4.71 14.06
N LYS A 76 -23.19 -5.76 14.63
CA LYS A 76 -22.69 -7.13 14.48
C LYS A 76 -23.15 -7.71 13.14
N SER A 77 -22.23 -7.78 12.18
CA SER A 77 -22.41 -8.45 10.89
C SER A 77 -21.06 -8.95 10.36
N ASP A 78 -21.10 -9.94 9.46
CA ASP A 78 -19.90 -10.48 8.83
C ASP A 78 -19.21 -9.41 7.97
N PHE A 79 -20.00 -8.62 7.24
CA PHE A 79 -19.51 -7.44 6.54
C PHE A 79 -18.69 -6.52 7.46
N ASN A 80 -19.22 -6.15 8.63
CA ASN A 80 -18.54 -5.23 9.55
C ASN A 80 -17.32 -5.86 10.22
N ALA A 81 -17.32 -7.17 10.47
CA ALA A 81 -16.15 -7.88 11.00
C ALA A 81 -14.98 -7.86 10.01
N ARG A 82 -15.28 -8.02 8.71
CA ARG A 82 -14.28 -8.14 7.64
C ARG A 82 -13.85 -6.79 7.08
N LEU A 83 -14.65 -5.74 7.28
CA LEU A 83 -14.39 -4.39 6.78
C LEU A 83 -12.97 -3.88 7.12
N PRO A 84 -12.45 -4.03 8.35
CA PRO A 84 -11.09 -3.60 8.67
C PRO A 84 -10.02 -4.34 7.88
N CYS A 85 -10.19 -5.66 7.68
CA CYS A 85 -9.27 -6.48 6.88
C CYS A 85 -9.27 -6.06 5.40
N ALA A 86 -10.45 -5.80 4.83
CA ALA A 86 -10.59 -5.30 3.46
C ALA A 86 -9.95 -3.93 3.28
N LEU A 87 -10.13 -3.04 4.28
CA LEU A 87 -9.55 -1.71 4.30
C LEU A 87 -8.02 -1.76 4.34
N VAL A 88 -7.42 -2.57 5.23
CA VAL A 88 -5.94 -2.68 5.26
C VAL A 88 -5.38 -3.36 4.01
N GLY A 89 -6.11 -4.31 3.41
CA GLY A 89 -5.76 -4.87 2.10
C GLY A 89 -5.70 -3.81 1.00
N PHE A 90 -6.64 -2.86 1.01
CA PHE A 90 -6.67 -1.73 0.08
C PHE A 90 -5.54 -0.72 0.35
N LEU A 91 -5.34 -0.37 1.63
CA LEU A 91 -4.24 0.51 2.04
C LEU A 91 -2.87 -0.09 1.68
N THR A 92 -2.72 -1.41 1.74
CA THR A 92 -1.50 -2.10 1.29
C THR A 92 -1.24 -1.85 -0.19
N GLY A 93 -2.28 -1.89 -1.03
CA GLY A 93 -2.17 -1.53 -2.45
C GLY A 93 -1.67 -0.09 -2.66
N ILE A 94 -2.13 0.86 -1.83
CA ILE A 94 -1.66 2.25 -1.87
C ILE A 94 -0.17 2.33 -1.49
N VAL A 95 0.24 1.68 -0.42
CA VAL A 95 1.66 1.64 -0.01
C VAL A 95 2.51 1.02 -1.11
N LEU A 96 2.05 -0.09 -1.71
CA LEU A 96 2.74 -0.77 -2.80
C LEU A 96 2.90 0.13 -4.03
N TYR A 97 1.88 0.91 -4.38
CA TYR A 97 1.97 1.90 -5.46
C TYR A 97 3.13 2.87 -5.24
N PHE A 98 3.22 3.46 -4.04
CA PHE A 98 4.29 4.40 -3.73
C PHE A 98 5.66 3.71 -3.66
N PHE A 99 5.70 2.52 -3.07
CA PHE A 99 6.94 1.77 -2.91
C PHE A 99 7.54 1.36 -4.27
N VAL A 100 6.75 0.79 -5.18
CA VAL A 100 7.21 0.41 -6.53
C VAL A 100 7.62 1.65 -7.33
N LYS A 101 6.85 2.73 -7.23
CA LYS A 101 7.18 4.00 -7.90
C LYS A 101 8.53 4.52 -7.43
N GLU A 102 8.79 4.47 -6.14
CA GLU A 102 10.04 4.91 -5.53
C GLU A 102 11.23 4.01 -5.91
N LEU A 103 11.05 2.69 -5.85
CA LEU A 103 12.06 1.70 -6.20
C LEU A 103 12.56 1.86 -7.65
N ILE A 104 11.65 2.04 -8.60
CA ILE A 104 11.99 2.20 -10.02
C ILE A 104 12.68 3.54 -10.28
N ASN A 105 12.23 4.60 -9.60
CA ASN A 105 12.86 5.91 -9.75
C ASN A 105 14.28 5.90 -9.16
N PHE A 106 14.51 5.16 -8.07
CA PHE A 106 15.84 5.00 -7.49
C PHE A 106 16.79 4.21 -8.39
N SER A 107 16.34 3.07 -8.94
CA SER A 107 17.17 2.21 -9.81
C SER A 107 17.73 2.94 -11.04
N ARG A 108 17.14 4.08 -11.43
CA ARG A 108 17.58 4.92 -12.55
C ARG A 108 18.22 6.23 -12.14
N SER A 109 18.50 6.44 -10.86
CA SER A 109 19.26 7.59 -10.38
C SER A 109 20.68 7.54 -10.94
N PRO A 110 21.23 8.66 -11.46
CA PRO A 110 22.59 8.70 -12.01
C PRO A 110 23.67 8.32 -10.99
N PHE A 111 23.38 8.34 -9.69
CA PHE A 111 24.28 7.84 -8.64
C PHE A 111 24.54 6.32 -8.75
N VAL A 112 23.54 5.51 -9.08
CA VAL A 112 23.71 4.07 -9.34
C VAL A 112 24.46 3.84 -10.66
N ALA A 113 24.23 4.69 -11.66
CA ALA A 113 24.97 4.65 -12.92
C ALA A 113 26.45 5.09 -12.77
N ALA A 114 26.75 5.94 -11.79
CA ALA A 114 28.11 6.41 -11.50
C ALA A 114 28.95 5.40 -10.70
N GLY A 115 28.31 4.48 -9.94
CA GLY A 115 29.02 3.40 -9.24
C GLY A 115 29.70 2.36 -10.14
N GLY A 116 29.42 2.39 -11.46
CA GLY A 116 30.02 1.50 -12.45
C GLY A 116 31.13 2.09 -13.32
N GLN A 117 31.43 3.39 -13.23
CA GLN A 117 32.36 4.01 -14.18
C GLN A 117 33.30 5.01 -13.50
N GLY A 118 34.35 4.46 -12.86
CA GLY A 118 35.53 5.23 -12.51
C GLY A 118 36.17 5.83 -13.76
N ARG A 119 35.90 7.10 -14.05
CA ARG A 119 36.76 7.96 -14.86
C ARG A 119 36.74 9.39 -14.31
N PRO A 120 37.89 9.93 -13.85
CA PRO A 120 37.98 11.32 -13.46
C PRO A 120 38.29 12.19 -14.69
N GLN A 121 37.48 13.19 -15.02
CA GLN A 121 37.97 14.38 -15.74
C GLN A 121 36.95 15.52 -15.86
N GLY A 122 37.32 16.68 -15.30
CA GLY A 122 37.15 17.97 -16.00
C GLY A 122 36.11 18.96 -15.47
N ARG A 123 36.57 19.89 -14.62
CA ARG A 123 36.19 21.32 -14.38
C ARG A 123 34.71 21.76 -14.36
N PRO A 124 34.34 22.67 -13.42
CA PRO A 124 32.98 23.21 -13.34
C PRO A 124 32.76 24.30 -14.39
N GLN A 125 31.78 24.10 -15.28
CA GLN A 125 31.21 25.19 -16.08
C GLN A 125 30.07 25.86 -15.32
N ARG A 126 30.10 27.20 -15.36
CA ARG A 126 29.22 28.14 -14.69
C ARG A 126 28.13 28.56 -15.69
N GLY A 127 26.86 28.32 -15.36
CA GLY A 127 25.66 28.53 -16.19
C GLY A 127 24.92 27.20 -16.30
N THR A 128 23.66 27.03 -15.89
CA THR A 128 22.52 27.92 -16.05
C THR A 128 21.48 27.61 -14.97
N GLN A 129 20.80 28.62 -14.43
CA GLN A 129 19.71 28.47 -13.44
C GLN A 129 18.47 27.68 -13.97
N ARG A 130 18.45 27.34 -15.27
CA ARG A 130 17.50 26.39 -15.88
C ARG A 130 17.80 24.94 -15.55
N ASP A 131 19.06 24.60 -15.27
CA ASP A 131 19.49 23.24 -15.00
C ASP A 131 19.11 22.81 -13.56
N SER A 132 18.92 23.77 -12.66
CA SER A 132 18.42 23.53 -11.29
C SER A 132 16.92 23.22 -11.26
N GLN A 133 16.13 23.79 -12.18
CA GLN A 133 14.73 23.39 -12.35
C GLN A 133 14.62 22.02 -13.04
N GLN A 134 15.55 21.69 -13.95
CA GLN A 134 15.62 20.36 -14.57
C GLN A 134 16.12 19.28 -13.61
N ALA A 135 17.03 19.62 -12.68
CA ALA A 135 17.47 18.73 -11.60
C ALA A 135 16.40 18.54 -10.51
N ALA A 136 15.58 19.57 -10.24
CA ALA A 136 14.45 19.48 -9.30
C ALA A 136 13.22 18.78 -9.89
N THR A 137 13.07 18.74 -11.23
CA THR A 137 12.28 17.70 -11.88
C THR A 137 13.03 16.38 -11.81
N ILE A 138 13.04 15.76 -10.63
CA ILE A 138 13.14 14.31 -10.52
C ILE A 138 12.02 13.76 -11.40
N GLN A 139 12.41 13.45 -12.62
CA GLN A 139 11.56 13.16 -13.75
C GLN A 139 10.70 11.97 -13.34
N CYS A 140 9.41 12.21 -13.12
CA CYS A 140 8.44 11.13 -12.98
C CYS A 140 8.49 10.33 -14.28
N ASN A 141 9.30 9.29 -14.29
CA ASN A 141 9.46 8.43 -15.44
C ASN A 141 8.08 7.88 -15.78
N PRO A 142 7.54 8.09 -17.00
CA PRO A 142 6.23 7.56 -17.35
C PRO A 142 6.17 6.04 -17.10
N SER A 143 7.29 5.31 -17.23
CA SER A 143 7.32 3.88 -16.95
C SER A 143 7.07 3.53 -15.48
N SER A 144 7.59 4.31 -14.51
CA SER A 144 7.40 3.99 -13.08
C SER A 144 5.94 4.15 -12.68
N PHE A 145 5.23 5.11 -13.29
CA PHE A 145 3.78 5.26 -13.12
C PHE A 145 3.01 4.01 -13.56
N TYR A 146 3.22 3.53 -14.80
CA TYR A 146 2.49 2.37 -15.32
C TYR A 146 2.84 1.08 -14.58
N ILE A 147 4.12 0.85 -14.25
CA ILE A 147 4.53 -0.35 -13.51
C ILE A 147 3.90 -0.36 -12.11
N SER A 148 3.82 0.79 -11.45
CA SER A 148 3.16 0.89 -10.14
C SER A 148 1.66 0.60 -10.24
N LEU A 149 0.98 1.06 -11.29
CA LEU A 149 -0.41 0.71 -11.54
C LEU A 149 -0.60 -0.79 -11.80
N ILE A 150 0.29 -1.41 -12.58
CA ILE A 150 0.28 -2.85 -12.82
C ILE A 150 0.47 -3.61 -11.50
N ALA A 151 1.38 -3.16 -10.63
CA ALA A 151 1.59 -3.78 -9.32
C ALA A 151 0.32 -3.74 -8.46
N VAL A 152 -0.40 -2.61 -8.42
CA VAL A 152 -1.69 -2.50 -7.72
C VAL A 152 -2.76 -3.39 -8.35
N ALA A 153 -2.84 -3.41 -9.68
CA ALA A 153 -3.79 -4.26 -10.39
C ALA A 153 -3.55 -5.74 -10.04
N LEU A 154 -2.31 -6.21 -10.15
CA LEU A 154 -1.91 -7.58 -9.78
C LEU A 154 -2.18 -7.90 -8.31
N TRP A 155 -1.87 -6.97 -7.41
CA TRP A 155 -2.21 -7.07 -5.98
C TRP A 155 -3.71 -7.31 -5.79
N SER A 156 -4.54 -6.48 -6.42
CA SER A 156 -5.99 -6.54 -6.29
C SER A 156 -6.66 -7.75 -6.95
N THR A 157 -5.99 -8.39 -7.92
CA THR A 157 -6.47 -9.62 -8.59
C THR A 157 -5.92 -10.89 -7.96
N SER A 158 -4.92 -10.78 -7.09
CA SER A 158 -4.30 -11.93 -6.46
C SER A 158 -5.31 -12.69 -5.61
N THR A 159 -5.51 -13.97 -5.92
CA THR A 159 -6.43 -14.85 -5.19
C THR A 159 -6.07 -14.92 -3.70
N LEU A 160 -4.78 -14.92 -3.37
CA LEU A 160 -4.29 -14.90 -2.00
C LEU A 160 -4.70 -13.61 -1.28
N VAL A 161 -4.52 -12.45 -1.92
CA VAL A 161 -4.86 -11.15 -1.33
C VAL A 161 -6.36 -11.05 -1.10
N LEU A 162 -7.16 -11.49 -2.06
CA LEU A 162 -8.62 -11.52 -1.93
C LEU A 162 -9.06 -12.47 -0.82
N TRP A 163 -8.41 -13.63 -0.71
CA TRP A 163 -8.70 -14.61 0.34
C TRP A 163 -8.37 -14.08 1.74
N VAL A 164 -7.20 -13.45 1.91
CA VAL A 164 -6.76 -12.88 3.20
C VAL A 164 -7.59 -11.64 3.58
N SER A 165 -7.86 -10.76 2.62
CA SER A 165 -8.47 -9.44 2.91
C SER A 165 -9.98 -9.49 3.07
N ARG A 166 -10.66 -10.48 2.46
CA ARG A 166 -12.13 -10.63 2.56
C ARG A 166 -12.57 -11.47 3.76
N ARG A 167 -11.63 -11.86 4.63
CA ARG A 167 -11.91 -12.64 5.83
C ARG A 167 -11.42 -11.88 7.05
N THR A 168 -12.04 -12.14 8.19
CA THR A 168 -11.59 -11.63 9.48
C THR A 168 -10.37 -12.43 9.91
N ILE A 169 -9.20 -12.18 9.29
CA ILE A 169 -7.92 -12.82 9.58
C ILE A 169 -6.87 -11.73 9.85
N LEU A 170 -5.98 -11.99 10.79
CA LEU A 170 -4.97 -11.02 11.23
C LEU A 170 -3.81 -10.85 10.24
N ASP A 171 -3.65 -11.78 9.31
CA ASP A 171 -2.64 -11.77 8.25
C ASP A 171 -2.72 -10.51 7.38
N ALA A 172 -3.93 -9.99 7.13
CA ALA A 172 -4.13 -8.76 6.37
C ALA A 172 -3.40 -7.56 7.03
N PHE A 173 -3.47 -7.48 8.36
CA PHE A 173 -2.77 -6.44 9.13
C PHE A 173 -1.26 -6.66 9.12
N LEU A 174 -0.81 -7.91 9.30
CA LEU A 174 0.61 -8.24 9.29
C LEU A 174 1.25 -7.86 7.96
N VAL A 175 0.61 -8.23 6.86
CA VAL A 175 1.05 -7.90 5.49
C VAL A 175 1.10 -6.38 5.27
N PHE A 176 0.07 -5.65 5.72
CA PHE A 176 0.05 -4.19 5.65
C PHE A 176 1.22 -3.57 6.42
N PHE A 177 1.38 -3.89 7.70
CA PHE A 177 2.44 -3.30 8.53
C PHE A 177 3.83 -3.71 8.08
N PHE A 178 4.01 -4.94 7.61
CA PHE A 178 5.28 -5.40 7.05
C PHE A 178 5.63 -4.62 5.78
N THR A 179 4.67 -4.45 4.85
CA THR A 179 4.88 -3.69 3.61
C THR A 179 5.15 -2.21 3.90
N LEU A 180 4.43 -1.63 4.86
CA LEU A 180 4.65 -0.25 5.32
C LEU A 180 6.02 -0.08 5.97
N SER A 181 6.43 -1.03 6.82
CA SER A 181 7.74 -1.03 7.47
C SER A 181 8.86 -1.10 6.44
N LEU A 182 8.77 -1.99 5.44
CA LEU A 182 9.73 -2.07 4.34
C LEU A 182 9.78 -0.77 3.53
N PHE A 183 8.63 -0.18 3.24
CA PHE A 183 8.56 1.09 2.53
C PHE A 183 9.22 2.24 3.32
N MET A 184 8.93 2.36 4.62
CA MET A 184 9.52 3.39 5.47
C MET A 184 11.01 3.18 5.68
N PHE A 185 11.43 1.93 5.89
CA PHE A 185 12.84 1.55 5.97
C PHE A 185 13.58 1.94 4.69
N TRP A 186 13.05 1.56 3.53
CA TRP A 186 13.60 1.95 2.23
C TRP A 186 13.72 3.47 2.08
N ARG A 187 12.67 4.20 2.46
CA ARG A 187 12.64 5.66 2.41
C ARG A 187 13.67 6.30 3.35
N PHE A 188 13.90 5.72 4.52
CA PHE A 188 14.87 6.22 5.50
C PHE A 188 16.31 6.16 4.96
N PHE A 189 16.75 5.03 4.40
CA PHE A 189 18.11 4.93 3.83
C PHE A 189 18.34 5.88 2.65
N ARG A 190 17.29 6.16 1.88
CA ARG A 190 17.38 7.11 0.79
C ARG A 190 17.70 8.54 1.26
N THR A 191 17.26 8.93 2.46
CA THR A 191 17.53 10.28 2.97
C THR A 191 18.97 10.49 3.43
N GLU A 192 19.74 9.43 3.69
CA GLU A 192 21.14 9.56 4.10
C GLU A 192 22.11 9.71 2.92
N GLU A 193 21.70 9.36 1.70
CA GLU A 193 22.51 9.48 0.48
C GLU A 193 22.33 10.83 -0.26
N ALA A 194 21.41 11.69 0.20
CA ALA A 194 21.02 12.96 -0.44
C ALA A 194 21.59 14.19 0.27
#